data_AF-A0A6G8FZJ3-F1
#
_entry.id   AF-A0A6G8FZJ3-F1
#
_cell.length_a   1.000
_cell.length_b   1.000
_cell.length_c   1.000
_cell.angle_alpha   90.00
_cell.angle_beta   90.00
_cell.angle_gamma   90.00
#
_symmetry.space_group_name_H-M   'P 1'
#
loop_
_entity.id
_entity.type
_entity.pdbx_description
1 polymer ?
#
loop_
_entity_poly.entity_id
_entity_poly.type
_entity_poly.pdbx_seq_one_letter_code
_entity_poly.pdbx_strand_id
1 'polypeptide(L)' 'MIANASQGDAIAAWVQQNVGKFNVKYLIWQQRYWAPGEGWSTMEDRGSPTANHYDHVHVTVNY' A
#
# COMPACT_ATOMS: atom_id res chain seq x y z
N MET A 1 4.85 -5.55 10.66
CA MET A 1 3.65 -4.87 11.16
C MET A 1 3.99 -3.43 11.49
N ILE A 2 3.10 -2.50 11.18
CA ILE A 2 3.19 -1.10 11.58
C ILE A 2 2.64 -0.91 13.00
N ALA A 3 3.10 0.14 13.70
CA ALA A 3 2.64 0.44 15.06
C ALA A 3 1.32 1.21 15.09
N ASN A 4 1.05 2.03 14.07
CA ASN A 4 -0.18 2.83 13.94
C ASN A 4 -0.40 3.27 12.49
N ALA A 5 -1.61 3.77 12.20
CA ALA A 5 -2.00 4.20 10.86
C ALA A 5 -1.08 5.30 10.30
N SER A 6 -0.66 6.26 11.11
CA SER A 6 0.23 7.35 10.66
C SER A 6 1.59 6.84 10.17
N GLN A 7 2.14 5.80 10.81
CA GLN A 7 3.35 5.13 10.31
C GLN A 7 3.09 4.46 8.94
N GLY A 8 1.95 3.78 8.77
CA GLY A 8 1.56 3.18 7.50
C GLY A 8 1.40 4.23 6.39
N ASP A 9 0.75 5.36 6.69
CA ASP A 9 0.59 6.48 5.76
C ASP A 9 1.95 7.05 5.33
N ALA A 10 2.88 7.23 6.27
CA ALA A 10 4.22 7.72 5.97
C ALA A 10 5.01 6.76 5.07
N ILE A 11 4.90 5.44 5.30
CA ILE A 11 5.54 4.42 4.46
C ILE A 11 4.91 4.42 3.06
N ALA A 12 3.58 4.40 2.96
CA ALA A 12 2.89 4.42 1.67
C ALA A 12 3.27 5.65 0.85
N ALA A 13 3.29 6.84 1.45
CA ALA A 13 3.70 8.08 0.80
C ALA A 13 5.17 8.05 0.34
N TRP A 14 6.08 7.52 1.17
CA TRP A 14 7.48 7.38 0.79
C TRP A 14 7.68 6.43 -0.40
N VAL A 15 6.95 5.31 -0.42
CA VAL A 15 6.99 4.37 -1.56
C VAL A 15 6.45 5.03 -2.83
N GLN A 16 5.34 5.78 -2.74
CA GLN A 16 4.80 6.54 -3.88
C GLN A 16 5.82 7.56 -4.43
N GLN A 17 6.53 8.28 -3.56
CA GLN A 17 7.58 9.23 -3.97
C GLN A 17 8.78 8.54 -4.64
N ASN A 18 9.04 7.28 -4.32
CA ASN A 18 10.16 6.51 -4.87
C ASN A 18 9.73 5.47 -5.91
N VAL A 19 8.50 5.57 -6.42
CA VAL A 19 7.88 4.59 -7.33
C VAL A 19 8.76 4.21 -8.51
N GLY A 20 9.37 5.19 -9.18
CA GLY A 20 10.23 4.97 -10.34
C GLY A 20 11.59 4.35 -9.98
N LYS A 21 12.13 4.68 -8.80
CA LYS A 21 13.42 4.17 -8.32
C LYS A 21 13.38 2.66 -8.06
N PHE A 22 12.26 2.18 -7.53
CA PHE A 22 12.10 0.77 -7.15
C PHE A 22 11.23 -0.03 -8.12
N ASN A 23 10.87 0.54 -9.28
CA ASN A 23 9.99 -0.09 -10.27
C ASN A 23 8.70 -0.66 -9.63
N VAL A 24 8.07 0.13 -8.74
CA VAL A 24 6.88 -0.29 -7.99
C VAL A 24 5.72 -0.51 -8.94
N LYS A 25 5.12 -1.69 -8.88
CA LYS A 25 3.93 -2.07 -9.63
C LYS A 25 2.66 -1.54 -8.96
N TYR A 26 2.52 -1.83 -7.67
CA TYR A 26 1.41 -1.35 -6.84
C TYR A 26 1.74 -1.48 -5.36
N LEU A 27 0.93 -0.83 -4.52
CA LEU A 27 0.93 -1.09 -3.08
C LEU A 27 -0.50 -1.13 -2.53
N ILE A 28 -0.65 -1.77 -1.37
CA ILE A 28 -1.94 -1.91 -0.67
C ILE A 28 -1.78 -1.41 0.76
N TRP A 29 -2.70 -0.54 1.19
CA TRP A 29 -2.72 0.02 2.54
C TRP A 29 -4.14 0.43 2.95
N GLN A 30 -4.58 -0.02 4.14
CA GLN A 30 -5.92 0.21 4.68
C GLN A 30 -7.02 -0.08 3.67
N GLN A 31 -7.04 -1.32 3.16
CA GLN A 31 -8.07 -1.82 2.25
C GLN A 31 -8.19 -1.01 0.95
N ARG A 32 -7.11 -0.33 0.57
CA ARG A 32 -7.02 0.41 -0.69
C ARG A 32 -5.81 -0.06 -1.46
N TYR A 33 -5.99 -0.16 -2.76
CA TYR A 33 -4.98 -0.44 -3.76
C TYR A 33 -4.52 0.87 -4.38
N TRP A 34 -3.21 1.03 -4.60
CA TRP A 34 -2.65 2.14 -5.37
C TRP A 34 -1.72 1.64 -6.46
N ALA A 35 -1.87 2.19 -7.66
CA ALA A 35 -0.92 1.99 -8.75
C ALA A 35 -0.46 3.33 -9.37
N PRO A 36 0.76 3.37 -9.93
CA PRO A 36 1.29 4.57 -10.57
C PRO A 36 0.42 4.96 -11.77
N GLY A 37 -0.05 6.21 -11.82
CA GLY A 37 -0.93 6.71 -12.88
C GLY A 37 -2.42 6.41 -12.71
N GLU A 38 -2.80 5.47 -11.84
CA GLU A 38 -4.20 5.12 -11.55
C GLU A 38 -4.72 5.74 -10.24
N GLY A 39 -3.84 5.97 -9.27
CA GLY A 39 -4.23 6.49 -7.96
C GLY A 39 -4.81 5.41 -7.04
N TRP A 40 -5.56 5.82 -6.01
CA TRP A 40 -6.13 4.92 -5.01
C TRP A 40 -7.50 4.39 -5.42
N SER A 41 -7.73 3.09 -5.22
CA SER A 41 -8.99 2.38 -5.43
C SER A 41 -9.30 1.51 -4.21
N THR A 42 -10.57 1.37 -3.85
CA THR A 42 -11.00 0.50 -2.74
C THR A 42 -10.91 -0.97 -3.13
N MET A 43 -10.53 -1.84 -2.18
CA MET A 43 -10.55 -3.30 -2.32
C MET A 43 -11.78 -3.91 -1.65
N GLU A 44 -12.19 -5.11 -2.07
CA GLU A 44 -13.18 -5.87 -1.31
C GLU A 44 -12.70 -6.16 0.12
N ASP A 45 -13.66 -6.32 1.03
CA ASP A 45 -13.37 -6.82 2.37
C ASP A 45 -13.02 -8.31 2.33
N ARG A 46 -11.86 -8.65 2.86
CA ARG A 46 -11.29 -10.00 2.91
C ARG A 46 -11.37 -10.62 4.30
N GLY A 47 -12.10 -9.99 5.23
CA GLY A 47 -12.53 -10.60 6.49
C GLY A 47 -11.54 -10.51 7.66
N SER A 48 -10.42 -9.79 7.53
CA SER A 48 -9.53 -9.54 8.68
C SER A 48 -8.66 -8.29 8.51
N PRO A 49 -8.17 -7.66 9.60
CA PRO A 49 -7.25 -6.53 9.53
C PRO A 49 -6.00 -6.83 8.71
N THR A 50 -5.42 -8.02 8.85
CA THR A 50 -4.25 -8.43 8.06
C THR A 50 -4.60 -8.60 6.59
N ALA A 51 -5.68 -9.33 6.25
CA ALA A 51 -6.08 -9.50 4.85
C ALA A 51 -6.48 -8.17 4.18
N ASN A 52 -7.00 -7.22 4.96
CA ASN A 52 -7.35 -5.87 4.52
C ASN A 52 -6.21 -4.85 4.71
N HIS A 53 -5.01 -5.29 5.09
CA HIS A 53 -3.81 -4.45 5.14
C HIS A 53 -3.95 -3.23 6.08
N TYR A 54 -4.58 -3.41 7.25
CA TYR A 54 -4.64 -2.38 8.30
C TYR A 54 -3.45 -2.42 9.26
N ASP A 55 -2.63 -3.47 9.20
CA ASP A 55 -1.48 -3.71 10.09
C ASP A 55 -0.12 -3.80 9.35
N HIS A 56 -0.13 -3.67 8.02
CA HIS A 56 1.07 -3.59 7.19
C HIS A 56 0.80 -2.90 5.84
N VAL A 57 1.84 -2.36 5.22
CA VAL A 57 1.83 -1.89 3.83
C VAL A 57 2.40 -3.00 2.95
N HIS A 58 1.62 -3.47 1.99
CA HIS A 58 2.10 -4.45 0.99
C HIS A 58 2.61 -3.71 -0.24
N VAL A 59 3.79 -4.06 -0.75
CA VAL A 59 4.38 -3.45 -1.95
C VAL A 59 4.79 -4.53 -2.93
N THR A 60 4.37 -4.38 -4.19
CA THR A 60 4.75 -5.26 -5.29
C THR A 60 5.56 -4.46 -6.31
N VAL A 61 6.65 -5.04 -6.83
CA VAL A 61 7.54 -4.43 -7.84
C VAL A 61 7.51 -5.24 -9.14
N ASN A 62 7.83 -4.61 -10.26
CA ASN A 62 8.04 -5.31 -11.53
C ASN A 62 9.48 -5.87 -11.57
N TYR A 63 9.61 -7.13 -11.96
CA TYR A 63 10.88 -7.86 -12.16
C TYR A 63 11.01 -8.32 -13.60
#